data_AF-A0A9D6QIE2-F1
#
_entry.id   AF-A0A9D6QIE2-F1
#
_cell.length_a   1.000
_cell.length_b   1.000
_cell.length_c   1.000
_cell.angle_alpha   90.00
_cell.angle_beta   90.00
_cell.angle_gamma   90.00
#
_symmetry.space_group_name_H-M   'P 1'
#
loop_
_entity.id
_entity.type
_entity.pdbx_description
1 polymer ?
#
loop_
_entity_poly.entity_id
_entity_poly.type
_entity_poly.pdbx_seq_one_letter_code
_entity_poly.pdbx_strand_id
1 'polypeptide(L)' 'MQVRAHVKARCTYAQFVGFLDQLDHGGRLISVDRFSFSGDAPGRHQLDFWVTRYVLKQAQAGS' A
#
# COMPACT_ATOMS: atom_id res chain seq x y z
N MET A 1 -4.30 -4.31 16.46
CA MET A 1 -3.25 -3.25 16.42
C MET A 1 -3.18 -2.72 15.00
N GLN A 2 -2.91 -1.43 14.80
CA GLN A 2 -2.75 -0.87 13.45
C GLN A 2 -1.37 -0.23 13.30
N VAL A 3 -0.78 -0.40 12.12
CA VAL A 3 0.49 0.24 11.74
C VAL A 3 0.20 1.11 10.53
N ARG A 4 0.52 2.40 10.62
CA ARG A 4 0.27 3.37 9.56
C ARG A 4 1.59 3.96 9.07
N ALA A 5 1.75 4.06 7.76
CA ALA A 5 2.93 4.64 7.11
C ALA A 5 2.53 5.64 6.02
N HIS A 6 3.34 6.68 5.86
CA HIS A 6 3.27 7.60 4.73
C HIS A 6 4.26 7.14 3.66
N VAL A 7 3.78 6.91 2.44
CA VAL A 7 4.59 6.46 1.33
C VAL A 7 4.66 7.56 0.29
N LYS A 8 5.89 7.95 -0.07
CA LYS A 8 6.18 8.79 -1.24
C LYS A 8 7.20 8.07 -2.11
N ALA A 9 6.85 7.84 -3.36
CA ALA A 9 7.71 7.14 -4.31
C ALA A 9 7.62 7.74 -5.71
N ARG A 10 8.65 7.49 -6.51
CA ARG A 10 8.60 7.70 -7.96
C ARG A 10 8.57 6.36 -8.66
N CYS A 11 7.64 6.15 -9.57
CA CYS A 11 7.47 4.89 -10.27
C CYS A 11 6.95 5.09 -11.70
N THR A 12 7.04 4.05 -12.52
CA THR A 12 6.27 3.97 -13.77
C THR A 12 4.85 3.48 -13.48
N TYR A 13 3.93 3.66 -14.43
CA TYR A 13 2.58 3.12 -14.30
C TYR A 13 2.58 1.59 -14.11
N ALA A 14 3.41 0.86 -14.86
CA ALA A 14 3.54 -0.60 -14.74
C ALA A 14 4.02 -1.04 -13.34
N GLN A 15 4.98 -0.30 -12.76
CA GLN A 15 5.45 -0.57 -11.40
C GLN A 15 4.36 -0.31 -10.36
N PHE A 16 3.54 0.73 -10.54
CA PHE A 16 2.42 1.00 -9.65
C PHE A 16 1.36 -0.10 -9.70
N VAL A 17 0.99 -0.57 -10.89
CA VAL A 17 0.05 -1.69 -11.04
C VAL A 17 0.58 -2.96 -10.38
N GLY A 18 1.85 -3.32 -10.62
CA GLY A 18 2.47 -4.48 -9.97
C GLY A 18 2.57 -4.36 -8.45
N PHE A 19 2.70 -3.15 -7.92
CA PHE A 19 2.65 -2.91 -6.48
C PHE A 19 1.25 -3.17 -5.90
N LEU A 20 0.19 -2.69 -6.56
CA LEU A 20 -1.20 -2.96 -6.13
C LEU A 20 -1.51 -4.46 -6.15
N ASP A 21 -1.05 -5.15 -7.20
CA ASP A 21 -1.21 -6.60 -7.33
C ASP A 21 -0.55 -7.36 -6.16
N GLN A 22 0.67 -6.97 -5.78
CA GLN A 22 1.35 -7.55 -4.61
C GLN A 22 0.64 -7.25 -3.29
N LEU A 23 0.00 -6.09 -3.15
CA LEU A 23 -0.77 -5.77 -1.96
C LEU A 23 -2.01 -6.67 -1.83
N ASP A 24 -2.71 -6.92 -2.93
CA ASP A 24 -3.89 -7.80 -2.97
C ASP A 24 -3.53 -9.26 -2.66
N HIS A 25 -2.46 -9.77 -3.29
CA HIS A 25 -1.98 -11.14 -3.07
C HIS A 25 -1.30 -11.36 -1.69
N GLY A 26 -0.97 -10.29 -0.97
CA GLY A 26 -0.23 -10.37 0.29
C GLY A 26 -1.04 -10.90 1.49
N GLY A 27 -2.36 -11.10 1.36
CA GLY A 27 -3.22 -11.65 2.41
C GLY A 27 -3.31 -10.79 3.68
N ARG A 28 -2.99 -9.50 3.58
CA ARG A 28 -3.00 -8.54 4.70
C ARG A 28 -4.22 -7.65 4.58
N LEU A 29 -4.84 -7.34 5.72
CA LEU A 29 -5.89 -6.30 5.75
C LEU A 29 -5.22 -4.93 5.68
N ILE A 30 -5.39 -4.26 4.54
CA ILE A 30 -4.74 -2.99 4.20
C ILE A 30 -5.83 -1.96 3.85
N SER A 31 -5.68 -0.74 4.38
CA SER A 31 -6.40 0.46 3.92
C SER A 31 -5.41 1.43 3.27
N VAL A 32 -5.85 2.10 2.22
CA VAL A 32 -5.10 3.17 1.55
C VAL A 32 -5.91 4.46 1.59
N ASP A 33 -5.30 5.52 2.07
CA ASP A 33 -5.95 6.81 2.29
C ASP A 33 -5.12 7.96 1.69
N ARG A 34 -5.79 9.05 1.29
CA ARG A 34 -5.15 10.25 0.71
C ARG A 34 -4.19 9.92 -0.44
N PHE A 35 -4.66 9.10 -1.37
CA PHE A 35 -3.90 8.68 -2.54
C PHE A 35 -3.80 9.79 -3.59
N SER A 36 -2.58 10.00 -4.10
CA SER A 36 -2.27 10.85 -5.24
C SER A 36 -1.27 10.15 -6.15
N PHE A 37 -1.56 10.19 -7.46
CA PHE A 37 -0.67 9.69 -8.51
C PHE A 37 -0.60 10.74 -9.62
N SER A 38 0.51 11.48 -9.67
CA SER A 38 0.70 12.60 -10.59
C SER A 38 1.86 12.34 -11.55
N GLY A 39 1.80 12.91 -12.75
CA GLY A 39 2.94 12.92 -13.66
C GLY A 39 4.08 13.77 -13.08
N ASP A 40 5.30 13.23 -13.10
CA ASP A 40 6.53 13.94 -12.70
C ASP A 40 7.36 14.27 -13.96
N ALA A 41 7.59 13.27 -14.79
CA ALA A 41 8.30 13.40 -16.07
C ALA A 41 7.73 12.38 -17.08
N PRO A 42 8.06 12.45 -18.39
CA PRO A 42 7.63 11.43 -19.36
C PRO A 42 7.99 10.01 -18.87
N GLY A 43 6.98 9.15 -18.72
CA GLY A 43 7.14 7.78 -18.23
C GLY A 43 7.39 7.63 -16.72
N ARG A 44 7.41 8.74 -15.96
CA ARG A 44 7.65 8.73 -14.51
C ARG A 44 6.54 9.47 -13.78
N HIS A 45 6.02 8.82 -12.76
CA HIS A 45 4.95 9.33 -11.92
C HIS A 45 5.42 9.43 -10.48
N GLN A 46 4.84 10.38 -9.75
CA GLN A 46 4.96 10.50 -8.33
C GLN A 46 3.73 9.88 -7.67
N LEU A 47 3.97 9.01 -6.70
CA LEU A 47 2.99 8.33 -5.89
C LEU A 47 3.10 8.84 -4.45
N ASP A 48 1.99 9.28 -3.87
CA ASP A 48 1.90 9.78 -2.49
C ASP A 48 0.61 9.26 -1.85
N PHE A 49 0.72 8.46 -0.79
CA PHE A 49 -0.44 7.90 -0.10
C PHE A 49 -0.11 7.47 1.33
N TRP A 50 -1.14 7.33 2.15
CA TRP A 50 -1.05 6.67 3.45
C TRP A 50 -1.50 5.22 3.33
N VAL A 51 -0.75 4.31 3.95
CA VAL A 51 -1.13 2.91 4.06
C VAL A 51 -1.29 2.53 5.53
N THR A 52 -2.40 1.86 5.86
CA THR A 52 -2.66 1.32 7.19
C THR A 52 -2.78 -0.19 7.09
N ARG A 53 -1.93 -0.91 7.83
CA ARG A 53 -2.05 -2.37 8.00
C ARG A 53 -2.71 -2.67 9.33
N TYR A 54 -3.75 -3.49 9.29
CA TYR A 54 -4.41 -4.01 10.48
C TYR A 54 -3.80 -5.37 10.85
N VAL A 55 -3.31 -5.45 12.09
CA VAL A 55 -2.84 -6.69 12.70
C VAL A 55 -3.97 -7.18 13.60
N LEU A 56 -4.66 -8.22 13.13
CA LEU A 56 -5.61 -8.97 13.94
C LEU A 56 -4.83 -9.69 15.04
N LYS A 57 -5.28 -9.52 16.29
CA LYS A 57 -4.75 -10.31 17.39
C LYS A 57 -5.22 -11.75 17.13
N GLN A 58 -4.31 -12.68 16.90
CA GLN A 58 -4.69 -14.09 16.82
C GLN A 58 -5.36 -14.43 18.16
N ALA A 59 -6.65 -14.78 18.12
CA ALA A 59 -7.27 -15.42 19.26
C ALA A 59 -6.45 -16.69 19.51
N GLN A 60 -5.84 -16.80 20.68
CA GLN A 60 -5.24 -18.07 21.07
C GLN A 60 -6.38 -19.09 21.06
N ALA A 61 -6.38 -19.97 20.08
CA ALA A 61 -7.14 -21.20 20.14
C ALA A 61 -6.50 -22.00 21.27
N GLY A 62 -7.07 -21.85 22.47
CA GLY A 62 -6.74 -22.72 23.60
C GLY A 62 -7.19 -24.13 23.23
N SER A 63 -6.23 -25.01 23.05
CA SER A 63 -6.39 -26.46 23.07
C SER A 63 -5.96 -27.00 24.43
#